data_AF-I3CDH5-F1
#
_entry.id   AF-I3CDH5-F1
#
_cell.length_a   1.000
_cell.length_b   1.000
_cell.length_c   1.000
_cell.angle_alpha   90.00
_cell.angle_beta   90.00
_cell.angle_gamma   90.00
#
_symmetry.space_group_name_H-M   'P 1'
#
loop_
_entity.id
_entity.type
_entity.pdbx_description
1 polymer ?
#
loop_
_entity_poly.entity_id
_entity_poly.type
_entity_poly.pdbx_seq_one_letter_code
_entity_poly.pdbx_strand_id
1 'polypeptide(L)'
;MTMEHRRYLRHSAAIPITVSLIDESLTNLQFLSNVSSGGLAFKSESPWEDGKTVTISFPLPYDFSSDLLKIYGKVVWCRYVDEDQYDIGVEFLQSTETAVDTVFLVEKLYAQLEQQQEEQAFWLPHVTVAAVIESEGRFLLVEEDVKGIAVFNQPAGHLDKSESLLDAVARETLEETAWHFTPTEIIGIYQYTNPVNDTTYVRIVFCGQHHNYSPDLPLDKEIIRTVWMSREELQEQPLRSPMVLRAVDDYLNGVRYPLSLITIL
;
A
#
# COMPACT_ATOMS: atom_id res chain seq x y z
N MET A 1 -17.97 49.39 -9.23
CA MET A 1 -16.52 49.15 -9.33
C MET A 1 -16.22 47.94 -8.45
N THR A 2 -16.61 46.77 -8.94
CA THR A 2 -15.77 45.75 -9.62
C THR A 2 -14.98 44.92 -8.61
N MET A 3 -15.66 43.88 -8.11
CA MET A 3 -15.04 42.70 -7.51
C MET A 3 -14.08 42.10 -8.56
N GLU A 4 -12.79 42.21 -8.32
CA GLU A 4 -11.80 41.43 -9.06
C GLU A 4 -12.01 39.95 -8.77
N HIS A 5 -12.07 39.19 -9.85
CA HIS A 5 -12.33 37.76 -9.89
C HIS A 5 -11.34 36.99 -9.02
N ARG A 6 -11.85 36.27 -8.02
CA ARG A 6 -11.15 35.11 -7.43
C ARG A 6 -11.04 34.06 -8.53
N ARG A 7 -9.85 33.92 -9.13
CA ARG A 7 -9.68 33.20 -10.41
C ARG A 7 -9.01 31.82 -10.32
N TYR A 8 -8.73 31.31 -9.12
CA TYR A 8 -8.08 30.00 -8.97
C TYR A 8 -8.89 29.07 -8.06
N LEU A 9 -9.17 27.87 -8.60
CA LEU A 9 -9.93 26.78 -8.00
C LEU A 9 -9.10 26.12 -6.89
N ARG A 10 -9.72 25.85 -5.73
CA ARG A 10 -9.15 24.94 -4.73
C ARG A 10 -9.25 23.52 -5.27
N HIS A 11 -8.13 22.81 -5.41
CA HIS A 11 -8.10 21.35 -5.46
C HIS A 11 -7.36 20.80 -4.24
N SER A 12 -7.75 19.60 -3.82
CA SER A 12 -7.47 19.01 -2.50
C SER A 12 -6.03 18.51 -2.30
N ALA A 13 -5.18 18.52 -3.33
CA ALA A 13 -3.81 18.05 -3.26
C ALA A 13 -2.85 19.24 -3.19
N ALA A 14 -2.08 19.35 -2.11
CA ALA A 14 -1.05 20.36 -1.99
C ALA A 14 0.13 20.00 -2.92
N ILE A 15 0.51 20.89 -3.83
CA ILE A 15 1.62 20.64 -4.76
C ILE A 15 2.93 20.62 -3.96
N PRO A 16 3.72 19.54 -4.02
CA PRO A 16 5.03 19.54 -3.39
C PRO A 16 5.94 20.51 -4.14
N ILE A 17 6.67 21.32 -3.38
CA ILE A 17 7.65 22.26 -3.88
C ILE A 17 8.93 22.12 -3.08
N THR A 18 10.02 22.50 -3.69
CA THR A 18 11.32 22.61 -3.04
C THR A 18 11.74 24.06 -3.07
N VAL A 19 11.99 24.64 -1.91
CA VAL A 19 12.40 26.05 -1.80
C VAL A 19 13.85 26.11 -1.34
N SER A 20 14.65 26.91 -2.04
CA SER A 20 16.07 27.14 -1.76
C SER A 20 16.40 28.62 -1.82
N LEU A 21 17.37 29.07 -1.01
CA LEU A 21 17.92 30.41 -1.11
C LEU A 21 18.87 30.48 -2.30
N ILE A 22 18.86 31.57 -3.06
CA ILE A 22 19.68 31.71 -4.27
C ILE A 22 21.20 31.63 -3.96
N ASP A 23 21.60 31.94 -2.72
CA ASP A 23 23.00 31.98 -2.27
C ASP A 23 23.39 30.84 -1.28
N GLU A 24 22.48 29.91 -0.95
CA GLU A 24 22.76 28.81 -0.01
C GLU A 24 22.17 27.47 -0.48
N SER A 25 22.89 26.37 -0.25
CA SER A 25 22.49 25.01 -0.66
C SER A 25 21.42 24.36 0.22
N LEU A 26 20.63 25.14 0.97
CA LEU A 26 19.58 24.62 1.82
C LEU A 26 18.33 24.34 0.98
N THR A 27 17.90 23.08 0.99
CA THR A 27 16.82 22.55 0.16
C THR A 27 15.78 21.95 1.09
N ASN A 28 14.65 22.63 1.28
CA ASN A 28 13.57 22.11 2.13
C ASN A 28 12.35 21.77 1.27
N LEU A 29 11.83 20.54 1.42
CA LEU A 29 10.57 20.14 0.81
C LEU A 29 9.42 20.84 1.55
N GLN A 30 8.53 21.48 0.79
CA GLN A 30 7.39 22.23 1.27
C GLN A 30 6.16 21.95 0.43
N PHE A 31 5.02 22.50 0.82
CA PHE A 31 3.77 22.36 0.10
C PHE A 31 3.16 23.72 -0.24
N LEU A 32 2.83 23.89 -1.51
CA LEU A 32 2.18 25.09 -2.02
C LEU A 32 0.76 25.20 -1.46
N SER A 33 0.43 26.33 -0.85
CA SER A 33 -0.88 26.58 -0.24
C SER A 33 -1.78 27.48 -1.12
N ASN A 34 -1.19 28.44 -1.84
CA ASN A 34 -1.94 29.36 -2.71
C ASN A 34 -1.03 30.01 -3.78
N VAL A 35 -1.60 30.39 -4.92
CA VAL A 35 -0.94 31.15 -6.00
C VAL A 35 -1.87 32.23 -6.55
N SER A 36 -1.31 33.40 -6.82
CA SER A 36 -2.03 34.55 -7.38
C SER A 36 -1.14 35.34 -8.35
N SER A 37 -1.69 36.39 -8.97
CA SER A 37 -0.92 37.31 -9.82
C SER A 37 0.19 38.07 -9.09
N GLY A 38 0.11 38.18 -7.76
CA GLY A 38 1.11 38.89 -6.94
C GLY A 38 2.19 37.99 -6.34
N GLY A 39 2.09 36.66 -6.48
CA GLY A 39 2.98 35.73 -5.77
C GLY A 39 2.31 34.44 -5.35
N LEU A 40 3.02 33.65 -4.55
CA LEU A 40 2.54 32.41 -3.97
C LEU A 40 2.73 32.35 -2.46
N ALA A 41 2.07 31.39 -1.82
CA ALA A 41 2.28 31.06 -0.42
C ALA A 41 2.53 29.56 -0.25
N PHE A 42 3.33 29.21 0.75
CA PHE A 42 3.61 27.82 1.14
C PHE A 42 3.78 27.70 2.65
N LYS A 43 3.56 26.50 3.17
CA LYS A 43 3.82 26.19 4.59
C LYS A 43 5.26 25.73 4.79
N SER A 44 5.88 26.07 5.92
CA SER A 44 7.23 25.61 6.31
C SER A 44 7.36 25.36 7.80
N GLU A 45 8.14 24.34 8.18
CA GLU A 45 8.52 24.04 9.57
C GLU A 45 9.59 25.00 10.11
N SER A 46 10.12 25.89 9.27
CA SER A 46 11.14 26.88 9.65
C SER A 46 10.73 28.26 9.19
N PRO A 47 11.03 29.32 9.96
CA PRO A 47 10.75 30.69 9.55
C PRO A 47 11.69 31.14 8.43
N TRP A 48 11.21 32.03 7.57
CA TRP A 48 12.00 32.61 6.48
C TRP A 48 12.13 34.12 6.67
N GLU A 49 13.33 34.65 6.48
CA GLU A 49 13.61 36.09 6.62
C GLU A 49 12.95 36.90 5.50
N ASP A 50 12.32 38.01 5.89
CA ASP A 50 11.74 38.96 4.96
C ASP A 50 12.80 39.52 4.01
N GLY A 51 12.45 39.60 2.73
CA GLY A 51 13.28 40.15 1.68
C GLY A 51 14.34 39.22 1.09
N LYS A 52 14.46 37.98 1.56
CA LYS A 52 15.34 36.97 0.94
C LYS A 52 14.81 36.53 -0.42
N THR A 53 15.73 36.30 -1.35
CA THR A 53 15.42 35.77 -2.67
C THR A 53 15.48 34.24 -2.67
N VAL A 54 14.48 33.63 -3.26
CA VAL A 54 14.26 32.18 -3.23
C VAL A 54 14.05 31.65 -4.63
N THR A 55 14.49 30.41 -4.84
CA THR A 55 14.15 29.59 -5.99
C THR A 55 13.21 28.49 -5.54
N ILE A 56 12.07 28.41 -6.19
CA ILE A 56 11.03 27.41 -5.98
C ILE A 56 11.08 26.45 -7.18
N SER A 57 11.28 25.18 -6.90
CA SER A 57 11.33 24.09 -7.88
C SER A 57 10.26 23.06 -7.58
N PHE A 58 9.84 22.30 -8.59
CA PHE A 58 8.81 21.27 -8.44
C PHE A 58 9.46 19.88 -8.62
N PRO A 59 9.40 18.99 -7.61
CA PRO A 59 10.03 17.67 -7.67
C PRO A 59 9.22 16.70 -8.53
N LEU A 60 9.45 16.71 -9.84
CA LEU A 60 8.76 15.79 -10.76
C LEU A 60 9.43 14.40 -10.79
N PRO A 61 8.65 13.30 -10.95
CA PRO A 61 9.16 11.92 -10.87
C PRO A 61 9.95 11.44 -12.10
N TYR A 62 10.10 12.27 -13.13
CA TYR A 62 10.85 11.96 -14.35
C TYR A 62 11.94 13.01 -14.59
N ASP A 63 12.96 12.64 -15.35
CA ASP A 63 14.13 13.45 -15.74
C ASP A 63 13.76 14.60 -16.72
N PHE A 64 12.66 15.30 -16.43
CA PHE A 64 12.40 16.62 -16.98
C PHE A 64 13.53 17.52 -16.49
N SER A 65 14.12 18.29 -17.41
CA SER A 65 15.11 19.30 -17.04
C SER A 65 14.52 20.19 -15.93
N SER A 66 15.03 20.00 -14.71
CA SER A 66 14.57 20.68 -13.49
C SER A 66 14.76 22.19 -13.56
N ASP A 67 15.49 22.68 -14.57
CA ASP A 67 15.72 24.09 -14.85
C ASP A 67 14.55 24.78 -15.59
N LEU A 68 13.64 24.03 -16.21
CA LEU A 68 12.54 24.61 -17.00
C LEU A 68 11.32 25.02 -16.15
N LEU A 69 11.21 24.51 -14.91
CA LEU A 69 10.05 24.74 -14.03
C LEU A 69 10.52 25.35 -12.71
N LYS A 70 11.25 26.46 -12.79
CA LYS A 70 11.70 27.23 -11.63
C LYS A 70 10.95 28.55 -11.55
N ILE A 71 10.58 28.92 -10.32
CA ILE A 71 10.02 30.22 -10.01
C ILE A 71 10.98 30.95 -9.09
N TYR A 72 11.36 32.15 -9.49
CA TYR A 72 12.16 33.04 -8.67
C TYR A 72 11.25 34.02 -7.95
N GLY A 73 11.48 34.19 -6.66
CA GLY A 73 10.67 35.07 -5.85
C GLY A 73 11.43 35.69 -4.68
N LYS A 74 10.76 36.61 -4.00
CA LYS A 74 11.25 37.28 -2.80
C LYS A 74 10.26 37.06 -1.66
N VAL A 75 10.74 36.63 -0.51
CA VAL A 75 9.91 36.53 0.70
C VAL A 75 9.42 37.93 1.07
N VAL A 76 8.11 38.09 1.25
CA VAL A 76 7.46 39.37 1.59
C VAL A 76 6.71 39.34 2.92
N TRP A 77 6.46 38.15 3.46
CA TRP A 77 5.97 37.95 4.82
C TRP A 77 6.18 36.50 5.25
N CYS A 78 6.34 36.29 6.56
CA CYS A 78 6.38 34.98 7.21
C CYS A 78 5.52 35.06 8.47
N ARG A 79 4.51 34.21 8.58
CA ARG A 79 3.51 34.23 9.67
C ARG A 79 3.48 32.89 10.37
N TYR A 80 3.59 32.89 11.68
CA TYR A 80 3.35 31.70 12.48
C TYR A 80 1.86 31.31 12.42
N VAL A 81 1.57 30.02 12.29
CA VAL A 81 0.19 29.48 12.27
C VAL A 81 -0.06 28.66 13.53
N ASP A 82 0.45 27.43 13.59
CA ASP A 82 0.34 26.46 14.70
C ASP A 82 1.37 25.32 14.55
N GLU A 83 1.65 24.57 15.62
CA GLU A 83 2.53 23.37 15.61
C GLU A 83 3.90 23.56 14.91
N ASP A 84 4.59 24.67 15.19
CA ASP A 84 5.87 25.06 14.55
C ASP A 84 5.79 25.23 13.02
N GLN A 85 4.58 25.42 12.46
CA GLN A 85 4.36 25.77 11.06
C GLN A 85 4.26 27.28 10.84
N TYR A 86 4.92 27.72 9.77
CA TYR A 86 4.88 29.07 9.23
C TYR A 86 4.20 29.08 7.87
N ASP A 87 3.37 30.07 7.61
CA ASP A 87 2.88 30.42 6.28
C ASP A 87 3.77 31.53 5.71
N ILE A 88 4.34 31.30 4.55
CA ILE A 88 5.33 32.18 3.93
C ILE A 88 4.80 32.67 2.61
N GLY A 89 4.78 33.99 2.44
CA GLY A 89 4.41 34.65 1.20
C GLY A 89 5.63 35.04 0.39
N VAL A 90 5.60 34.72 -0.90
CA VAL A 90 6.65 35.01 -1.85
C VAL A 90 6.07 35.82 -3.02
N GLU A 91 6.64 36.99 -3.27
CA GLU A 91 6.37 37.80 -4.46
C GLU A 91 7.25 37.33 -5.63
N PHE A 92 6.69 37.25 -6.84
CA PHE A 92 7.44 36.80 -8.02
C PHE A 92 8.45 37.84 -8.51
N LEU A 93 9.67 37.41 -8.82
CA LEU A 93 10.71 38.25 -9.44
C LEU A 93 10.71 38.17 -10.98
N GLN A 94 10.08 37.13 -11.53
CA GLN A 94 9.81 36.98 -12.95
C GLN A 94 8.44 37.56 -13.32
N SER A 95 8.14 37.66 -14.63
CA SER A 95 6.82 38.10 -15.07
C SER A 95 5.71 37.22 -14.48
N THR A 96 4.67 37.87 -13.96
CA THR A 96 3.51 37.20 -13.36
C THR A 96 2.92 36.13 -14.27
N GLU A 97 2.77 36.43 -15.57
CA GLU A 97 2.21 35.51 -16.56
C GLU A 97 3.02 34.20 -16.61
N THR A 98 4.35 34.30 -16.69
CA THR A 98 5.25 33.13 -16.73
C THR A 98 5.23 32.32 -15.42
N ALA A 99 5.20 32.98 -14.27
CA ALA A 99 5.13 32.28 -12.98
C ALA A 99 3.81 31.51 -12.82
N VAL A 100 2.67 32.14 -13.15
CA VAL A 100 1.36 31.50 -13.04
C VAL A 100 1.20 30.38 -14.05
N ASP A 101 1.65 30.57 -15.30
CA ASP A 101 1.62 29.53 -16.33
C ASP A 101 2.47 28.31 -15.93
N THR A 102 3.61 28.54 -15.28
CA THR A 102 4.48 27.47 -14.76
C THR A 102 3.76 26.65 -13.68
N VAL A 103 3.13 27.31 -12.70
CA VAL A 103 2.34 26.61 -11.67
C VAL A 103 1.20 25.82 -12.31
N PHE A 104 0.48 26.42 -13.24
CA PHE A 104 -0.66 25.77 -13.88
C PHE A 104 -0.24 24.56 -14.73
N LEU A 105 0.91 24.64 -15.40
CA LEU A 105 1.48 23.49 -16.12
C LEU A 105 1.85 22.37 -15.14
N VAL A 106 2.46 22.71 -14.01
CA VAL A 106 2.81 21.75 -12.96
C VAL A 106 1.55 21.11 -12.34
N GLU A 107 0.53 21.90 -12.03
CA GLU A 107 -0.77 21.40 -11.55
C GLU A 107 -1.35 20.36 -12.51
N LYS A 108 -1.35 20.68 -13.81
CA LYS A 108 -1.83 19.73 -14.84
C LYS A 108 -0.99 18.47 -14.91
N LEU A 109 0.33 18.57 -14.77
CA LEU A 109 1.23 17.42 -14.77
C LEU A 109 0.97 16.53 -13.55
N TYR A 110 0.85 17.09 -12.35
CA TYR A 110 0.51 16.31 -11.15
C TYR A 110 -0.87 15.68 -11.25
N ALA A 111 -1.89 16.42 -11.72
CA ALA A 111 -3.22 15.87 -11.94
C ALA A 111 -3.22 14.74 -12.99
N GLN A 112 -2.40 14.84 -14.05
CA GLN A 112 -2.23 13.76 -15.03
C GLN A 112 -1.51 12.55 -14.43
N LEU A 113 -0.49 12.76 -13.58
CA LEU A 113 0.20 11.68 -12.89
C LEU A 113 -0.73 10.95 -11.90
N GLU A 114 -1.55 11.70 -11.16
CA GLU A 114 -2.59 11.15 -10.27
C GLU A 114 -3.65 10.39 -11.07
N GLN A 115 -4.16 10.95 -12.18
CA GLN A 115 -5.12 10.26 -13.06
C GLN A 115 -4.51 9.02 -13.72
N GLN A 116 -3.24 9.03 -14.11
CA GLN A 116 -2.56 7.84 -14.63
C GLN A 116 -2.38 6.76 -13.55
N GLN A 117 -2.18 7.16 -12.29
CA GLN A 117 -2.15 6.21 -11.16
C GLN A 117 -3.54 5.66 -10.83
N GLU A 118 -4.60 6.47 -10.93
CA GLU A 118 -5.99 6.05 -10.67
C GLU A 118 -6.60 5.24 -11.82
N GLU A 119 -6.37 5.62 -13.08
CA GLU A 119 -6.79 4.84 -14.26
C GLU A 119 -5.99 3.53 -14.42
N GLN A 120 -4.88 3.38 -13.68
CA GLN A 120 -4.13 2.13 -13.51
C GLN A 120 -4.39 1.46 -12.15
N ALA A 121 -5.63 1.41 -11.68
CA ALA A 121 -6.04 0.29 -10.83
C ALA A 121 -5.99 -1.00 -11.68
N PHE A 122 -4.78 -1.53 -11.92
CA PHE A 122 -4.60 -2.81 -12.59
C PHE A 122 -5.38 -3.85 -11.79
N TRP A 123 -6.37 -4.46 -12.45
CA TRP A 123 -7.01 -5.64 -11.90
C TRP A 123 -5.94 -6.74 -11.79
N LEU A 124 -5.55 -7.05 -10.55
CA LEU A 124 -4.57 -8.08 -10.23
C LEU A 124 -5.19 -9.02 -9.20
N PRO A 125 -5.17 -10.34 -9.44
CA PRO A 125 -5.58 -11.28 -8.41
C PRO A 125 -4.57 -11.28 -7.26
N HIS A 126 -5.07 -11.43 -6.04
CA HIS A 126 -4.24 -11.68 -4.86
C HIS A 126 -3.75 -13.12 -4.89
N VAL A 127 -2.44 -13.31 -4.85
CA VAL A 127 -1.83 -14.63 -4.73
C VAL A 127 -1.74 -14.99 -3.25
N THR A 128 -2.33 -16.13 -2.90
CA THR A 128 -2.30 -16.65 -1.52
C THR A 128 -1.84 -18.11 -1.51
N VAL A 129 -1.34 -18.54 -0.36
CA VAL A 129 -0.95 -19.92 -0.10
C VAL A 129 -1.78 -20.49 1.03
N ALA A 130 -1.93 -21.81 1.09
CA ALA A 130 -2.58 -22.47 2.22
C ALA A 130 -2.00 -23.86 2.47
N ALA A 131 -1.97 -24.28 3.74
CA ALA A 131 -1.50 -25.60 4.15
C ALA A 131 -2.67 -26.51 4.55
N VAL A 132 -2.80 -27.66 3.88
CA VAL A 132 -3.60 -28.79 4.36
C VAL A 132 -2.67 -29.72 5.13
N ILE A 133 -2.81 -29.70 6.45
CA ILE A 133 -2.00 -30.48 7.38
C ILE A 133 -2.92 -31.46 8.08
N GLU A 134 -2.62 -32.75 7.96
CA GLU A 134 -3.44 -33.82 8.52
C GLU A 134 -2.62 -34.68 9.49
N SER A 135 -3.26 -35.04 10.60
CA SER A 135 -2.73 -35.96 11.60
C SER A 135 -3.87 -36.77 12.20
N GLU A 136 -3.75 -38.10 12.15
CA GLU A 136 -4.73 -39.05 12.73
C GLU A 136 -6.17 -38.82 12.26
N GLY A 137 -6.37 -38.46 10.99
CA GLY A 137 -7.67 -38.19 10.39
C GLY A 137 -8.26 -36.81 10.73
N ARG A 138 -7.46 -35.92 11.34
CA ARG A 138 -7.85 -34.55 11.67
C ARG A 138 -6.96 -33.54 10.98
N PHE A 139 -7.51 -32.37 10.69
CA PHE A 139 -6.85 -31.30 9.97
C PHE A 139 -6.56 -30.13 10.91
N LEU A 140 -5.33 -29.61 10.84
CA LEU A 140 -4.95 -28.38 11.54
C LEU A 140 -5.60 -27.18 10.84
N LEU A 141 -6.30 -26.39 11.63
CA LEU A 141 -7.00 -25.19 11.19
C LEU A 141 -6.79 -24.06 12.18
N VAL A 142 -7.06 -22.85 11.71
CA VAL A 142 -7.10 -21.64 12.53
C VAL A 142 -8.52 -21.13 12.61
N GLU A 143 -8.92 -20.69 13.80
CA GLU A 143 -10.11 -19.87 14.00
C GLU A 143 -9.64 -18.41 14.00
N GLU A 144 -10.10 -17.62 13.03
CA GLU A 144 -9.71 -16.22 12.82
C GLU A 144 -10.91 -15.27 12.97
N ASP A 145 -10.67 -14.06 13.49
CA ASP A 145 -11.67 -12.99 13.54
C ASP A 145 -11.62 -12.16 12.26
N VAL A 146 -12.67 -12.26 11.44
CA VAL A 146 -12.84 -11.43 10.27
C VAL A 146 -13.99 -10.45 10.50
N LYS A 147 -13.64 -9.21 10.82
CA LYS A 147 -14.61 -8.10 11.03
C LYS A 147 -15.68 -8.45 12.09
N GLY A 148 -15.28 -9.11 13.17
CA GLY A 148 -16.12 -9.51 14.30
C GLY A 148 -16.83 -10.86 14.10
N ILE A 149 -16.47 -11.63 13.06
CA ILE A 149 -17.03 -12.95 12.79
C ILE A 149 -15.91 -13.98 12.88
N ALA A 150 -16.04 -14.90 13.83
CA ALA A 150 -15.15 -16.05 13.94
C ALA A 150 -15.42 -17.03 12.79
N VAL A 151 -14.38 -17.31 12.00
CA VAL A 151 -14.43 -18.23 10.87
C VAL A 151 -13.23 -19.17 10.89
N PHE A 152 -13.37 -20.35 10.27
CA PHE A 152 -12.32 -21.36 10.20
C PHE A 152 -11.65 -21.37 8.83
N ASN A 153 -10.33 -21.53 8.84
CA ASN A 153 -9.50 -21.56 7.65
C ASN A 153 -8.32 -22.54 7.82
N GLN A 154 -7.72 -22.95 6.70
CA GLN A 154 -6.37 -23.48 6.75
C GLN A 154 -5.40 -22.38 7.17
N PRO A 155 -4.23 -22.73 7.76
CA PRO A 155 -3.13 -21.79 7.88
C PRO A 155 -2.77 -21.26 6.49
N ALA A 156 -2.90 -19.95 6.30
CA ALA A 156 -2.90 -19.36 4.97
C ALA A 156 -2.80 -17.83 4.96
N GLY A 157 -1.99 -17.32 4.05
CA GLY A 157 -1.94 -15.88 3.82
C GLY A 157 -1.38 -15.50 2.46
N HIS A 158 -0.90 -14.27 2.36
CA HIS A 158 -0.49 -13.67 1.10
C HIS A 158 0.96 -14.03 0.77
N LEU A 159 1.26 -14.05 -0.54
CA LEU A 159 2.64 -14.08 -0.98
C LEU A 159 3.27 -12.69 -0.78
N ASP A 160 4.35 -12.63 -0.01
CA ASP A 160 5.15 -11.43 0.15
C ASP A 160 6.13 -11.22 -1.00
N LYS A 161 6.63 -9.98 -1.09
CA LYS A 161 7.65 -9.63 -2.09
C LYS A 161 8.96 -10.34 -1.77
N SER A 162 9.52 -11.01 -2.77
CA SER A 162 10.85 -11.65 -2.71
C SER A 162 10.92 -12.97 -1.92
N GLU A 163 9.79 -13.62 -1.67
CA GLU A 163 9.75 -15.00 -1.15
C GLU A 163 9.21 -15.99 -2.19
N SER A 164 9.47 -17.28 -1.99
CA SER A 164 8.85 -18.34 -2.79
C SER A 164 7.49 -18.75 -2.24
N LEU A 165 6.64 -19.36 -3.07
CA LEU A 165 5.36 -19.94 -2.60
C LEU A 165 5.56 -21.01 -1.52
N LEU A 166 6.71 -21.72 -1.52
CA LEU A 166 7.02 -22.75 -0.53
C LEU A 166 7.44 -22.11 0.81
N ASP A 167 8.21 -21.03 0.76
CA ASP A 167 8.59 -20.29 1.95
C ASP A 167 7.38 -19.58 2.55
N ALA A 168 6.53 -18.99 1.71
CA ALA A 168 5.29 -18.34 2.12
C ALA A 168 4.40 -19.32 2.92
N VAL A 169 4.13 -20.53 2.40
CA VAL A 169 3.23 -21.46 3.10
C VAL A 169 3.82 -21.97 4.42
N ALA A 170 5.16 -22.10 4.49
CA ALA A 170 5.84 -22.46 5.72
C ALA A 170 5.81 -21.33 6.76
N ARG A 171 6.02 -20.08 6.31
CA ARG A 171 5.93 -18.86 7.12
C ARG A 171 4.53 -18.68 7.70
N GLU A 172 3.52 -18.65 6.84
CA GLU A 172 2.10 -18.48 7.22
C GLU A 172 1.66 -19.57 8.21
N THR A 173 2.07 -20.82 7.99
CA THR A 173 1.76 -21.88 8.95
C THR A 173 2.39 -21.62 10.32
N LEU A 174 3.64 -21.18 10.36
CA LEU A 174 4.33 -20.90 11.61
C LEU A 174 3.71 -19.70 12.35
N GLU A 175 3.43 -18.62 11.63
CA GLU A 175 2.86 -17.37 12.17
C GLU A 175 1.45 -17.60 12.72
N GLU A 176 0.63 -18.40 12.05
CA GLU A 176 -0.76 -18.59 12.46
C GLU A 176 -0.98 -19.79 13.39
N THR A 177 -0.07 -20.77 13.42
CA THR A 177 -0.28 -22.00 14.21
C THR A 177 0.83 -22.37 15.18
N ALA A 178 1.97 -21.68 15.13
CA ALA A 178 3.19 -22.04 15.84
C ALA A 178 3.74 -23.45 15.51
N TRP A 179 3.28 -24.07 14.43
CA TRP A 179 3.85 -25.30 13.87
C TRP A 179 4.78 -24.98 12.72
N HIS A 180 5.94 -25.65 12.66
CA HIS A 180 6.73 -25.66 11.45
C HIS A 180 6.10 -26.58 10.42
N PHE A 181 6.19 -26.20 9.15
CA PHE A 181 5.60 -26.93 8.05
C PHE A 181 6.59 -27.14 6.91
N THR A 182 6.68 -28.38 6.43
CA THR A 182 7.43 -28.72 5.23
C THR A 182 6.44 -29.15 4.15
N PRO A 183 6.18 -28.32 3.12
CA PRO A 183 5.33 -28.72 2.00
C PRO A 183 6.00 -29.86 1.22
N THR A 184 5.22 -30.85 0.81
CA THR A 184 5.68 -32.03 0.05
C THR A 184 4.99 -32.15 -1.30
N GLU A 185 3.73 -31.74 -1.41
CA GLU A 185 2.96 -31.74 -2.65
C GLU A 185 2.01 -30.55 -2.74
N ILE A 186 1.57 -30.25 -3.96
CA ILE A 186 0.48 -29.31 -4.25
C ILE A 186 -0.83 -30.11 -4.33
N ILE A 187 -1.87 -29.65 -3.64
CA ILE A 187 -3.24 -30.18 -3.74
C ILE A 187 -3.97 -29.56 -4.94
N GLY A 188 -3.83 -28.25 -5.13
CA GLY A 188 -4.49 -27.55 -6.22
C GLY A 188 -4.23 -26.06 -6.25
N ILE A 189 -4.71 -25.43 -7.32
CA ILE A 189 -4.76 -23.98 -7.49
C ILE A 189 -6.22 -23.60 -7.65
N TYR A 190 -6.72 -22.75 -6.75
CA TYR A 190 -8.11 -22.34 -6.72
C TYR A 190 -8.23 -20.86 -7.07
N GLN A 191 -9.05 -20.56 -8.07
CA GLN A 191 -9.44 -19.19 -8.39
C GLN A 191 -10.81 -18.91 -7.76
N TYR A 192 -10.88 -17.89 -6.92
CA TYR A 192 -12.10 -17.51 -6.23
C TYR A 192 -12.24 -15.99 -6.15
N THR A 193 -13.37 -15.46 -6.61
CA THR A 193 -13.73 -14.06 -6.42
C THR A 193 -14.70 -13.96 -5.26
N ASN A 194 -14.31 -13.24 -4.22
CA ASN A 194 -15.16 -13.06 -3.06
C ASN A 194 -16.33 -12.11 -3.44
N PRO A 195 -17.59 -12.55 -3.33
CA PRO A 195 -18.74 -11.80 -3.81
C PRO A 195 -19.04 -10.53 -2.98
N VAL A 196 -18.43 -10.39 -1.80
CA VAL A 196 -18.68 -9.26 -0.90
C VAL A 196 -17.73 -8.09 -1.17
N ASN A 197 -16.46 -8.38 -1.48
CA ASN A 197 -15.43 -7.34 -1.68
C ASN A 197 -14.87 -7.30 -3.11
N ASP A 198 -15.41 -8.12 -4.03
CA ASP A 198 -15.01 -8.23 -5.45
C ASP A 198 -13.52 -8.56 -5.67
N THR A 199 -12.82 -8.99 -4.62
CA THR A 199 -11.41 -9.33 -4.69
C THR A 199 -11.26 -10.75 -5.25
N THR A 200 -10.43 -10.90 -6.29
CA THR A 200 -10.10 -12.21 -6.85
C THR A 200 -8.83 -12.75 -6.23
N TYR A 201 -8.88 -14.00 -5.78
CA TYR A 201 -7.77 -14.73 -5.20
C TYR A 201 -7.37 -15.89 -6.11
N VAL A 202 -6.05 -16.10 -6.22
CA VAL A 202 -5.45 -17.33 -6.75
C VAL A 202 -4.72 -17.99 -5.58
N ARG A 203 -5.36 -19.03 -5.01
CA ARG A 203 -4.85 -19.75 -3.84
C ARG A 203 -4.14 -21.01 -4.27
N ILE A 204 -2.86 -21.15 -3.92
CA ILE A 204 -2.08 -22.37 -4.11
C ILE A 204 -2.12 -23.15 -2.81
N VAL A 205 -2.64 -24.37 -2.85
CA VAL A 205 -2.80 -25.20 -1.65
C VAL A 205 -1.78 -26.32 -1.66
N PHE A 206 -1.04 -26.43 -0.56
CA PHE A 206 -0.03 -27.45 -0.35
C PHE A 206 -0.48 -28.44 0.72
N CYS A 207 0.04 -29.66 0.67
CA CYS A 207 0.06 -30.55 1.82
C CYS A 207 1.48 -30.92 2.20
N GLY A 208 1.65 -31.43 3.41
CA GLY A 208 2.96 -31.78 3.91
C GLY A 208 2.97 -32.15 5.37
N GLN A 209 4.15 -32.06 5.97
CA GLN A 209 4.40 -32.53 7.33
C GLN A 209 4.57 -31.35 8.28
N HIS A 210 3.73 -31.30 9.31
CA HIS A 210 4.00 -30.47 10.47
C HIS A 210 5.10 -31.07 11.35
N HIS A 211 5.84 -30.22 12.06
CA HIS A 211 6.87 -30.62 13.01
C HIS A 211 7.19 -29.46 13.98
N ASN A 212 7.97 -29.74 15.02
CA ASN A 212 8.54 -28.75 15.94
C ASN A 212 7.53 -27.71 16.47
N TYR A 213 6.46 -28.15 17.14
CA TYR A 213 5.53 -27.18 17.75
C TYR A 213 6.23 -26.24 18.73
N SER A 214 6.05 -24.94 18.53
CA SER A 214 6.71 -23.87 19.28
C SER A 214 5.68 -23.04 20.07
N PRO A 215 5.11 -23.58 21.16
CA PRO A 215 3.95 -22.99 21.86
C PRO A 215 4.19 -21.59 22.43
N ASP A 216 5.45 -21.19 22.58
CA ASP A 216 5.83 -19.87 23.11
C ASP A 216 5.83 -18.77 22.03
N LEU A 217 5.66 -19.12 20.74
CA LEU A 217 5.51 -18.13 19.68
C LEU A 217 4.11 -17.50 19.74
N PRO A 218 4.01 -16.16 19.75
CA PRO A 218 2.73 -15.50 19.62
C PRO A 218 2.16 -15.79 18.23
N LEU A 219 0.86 -16.10 18.19
CA LEU A 219 0.14 -16.20 16.92
C LEU A 219 -0.17 -14.79 16.39
N ASP A 220 -0.44 -14.72 15.09
CA ASP A 220 -0.94 -13.51 14.46
C ASP A 220 -2.19 -12.96 15.15
N LYS A 221 -2.32 -11.63 15.15
CA LYS A 221 -3.33 -10.90 15.94
C LYS A 221 -4.77 -11.26 15.57
N GLU A 222 -4.99 -11.70 14.34
CA GLU A 222 -6.30 -12.09 13.82
C GLU A 222 -6.69 -13.51 14.24
N ILE A 223 -5.71 -14.32 14.71
CA ILE A 223 -5.91 -15.71 15.09
C ILE A 223 -6.41 -15.80 16.54
N ILE A 224 -7.60 -16.38 16.71
CA ILE A 224 -8.22 -16.65 18.01
C ILE A 224 -7.59 -17.90 18.64
N ARG A 225 -7.45 -18.99 17.86
CA ARG A 225 -6.82 -20.25 18.29
C ARG A 225 -6.57 -21.20 17.12
N THR A 226 -5.72 -22.20 17.35
CA THR A 226 -5.56 -23.38 16.49
C THR A 226 -6.47 -24.53 16.92
N VAL A 227 -7.02 -25.28 15.98
CA VAL A 227 -7.84 -26.48 16.26
C VAL A 227 -7.47 -27.64 15.33
N TRP A 228 -7.73 -28.86 15.80
CA TRP A 228 -7.66 -30.08 14.98
C TRP A 228 -9.06 -30.65 14.80
N MET A 229 -9.58 -30.62 13.59
CA MET A 229 -10.95 -31.04 13.28
C MET A 229 -10.99 -32.14 12.22
N SER A 230 -11.91 -33.09 12.36
CA SER A 230 -12.22 -34.00 11.25
C SER A 230 -12.91 -33.23 10.11
N ARG A 231 -12.98 -33.84 8.93
CA ARG A 231 -13.76 -33.30 7.82
C ARG A 231 -15.22 -33.07 8.24
N GLU A 232 -15.82 -34.05 8.93
CA GLU A 232 -17.21 -33.99 9.37
C GLU A 232 -17.47 -32.87 10.38
N GLU A 233 -16.52 -32.59 11.28
CA GLU A 233 -16.60 -31.48 12.21
C GLU A 233 -16.48 -30.13 11.47
N LEU A 234 -15.58 -30.07 10.47
CA LEU A 234 -15.29 -28.87 9.69
C LEU A 234 -16.48 -28.41 8.83
N GLN A 235 -17.23 -29.34 8.23
CA GLN A 235 -18.34 -28.98 7.33
C GLN A 235 -19.47 -28.21 8.06
N GLU A 236 -19.57 -28.36 9.39
CA GLU A 236 -20.57 -27.71 10.24
C GLU A 236 -20.10 -26.33 10.75
N GLN A 237 -18.90 -25.89 10.39
CA GLN A 237 -18.32 -24.63 10.86
C GLN A 237 -18.56 -23.46 9.88
N PRO A 238 -18.55 -22.21 10.37
CA PRO A 238 -18.47 -21.03 9.51
C PRO A 238 -17.09 -20.96 8.86
N LEU A 239 -16.99 -21.25 7.57
CA LEU A 239 -15.71 -21.27 6.85
C LEU A 239 -15.36 -19.91 6.27
N ARG A 240 -14.06 -19.58 6.25
CA ARG A 240 -13.54 -18.34 5.65
C ARG A 240 -13.91 -18.19 4.18
N SER A 241 -13.92 -19.29 3.46
CA SER A 241 -14.33 -19.38 2.06
C SER A 241 -14.70 -20.83 1.69
N PRO A 242 -15.41 -21.06 0.56
CA PRO A 242 -15.68 -22.41 0.06
C PRO A 242 -14.41 -23.22 -0.27
N MET A 243 -13.27 -22.54 -0.49
CA MET A 243 -11.99 -23.20 -0.77
C MET A 243 -11.50 -24.05 0.41
N VAL A 244 -11.93 -23.74 1.64
CA VAL A 244 -11.48 -24.43 2.86
C VAL A 244 -11.91 -25.90 2.82
N LEU A 245 -13.19 -26.16 2.57
CA LEU A 245 -13.72 -27.52 2.49
C LEU A 245 -13.26 -28.23 1.21
N ARG A 246 -13.21 -27.50 0.09
CA ARG A 246 -12.70 -27.98 -1.20
C ARG A 246 -11.29 -28.57 -1.07
N ALA A 247 -10.39 -27.85 -0.41
CA ALA A 247 -9.00 -28.25 -0.19
C ALA A 247 -8.89 -29.56 0.59
N VAL A 248 -9.69 -29.71 1.65
CA VAL A 248 -9.73 -30.94 2.47
C VAL A 248 -10.31 -32.11 1.67
N ASP A 249 -11.40 -31.89 0.92
CA ASP A 249 -12.02 -32.92 0.09
C ASP A 249 -11.06 -33.39 -1.03
N ASP A 250 -10.33 -32.47 -1.68
CA ASP A 250 -9.32 -32.82 -2.69
C ASP A 250 -8.14 -33.58 -2.05
N TYR A 251 -7.71 -33.19 -0.84
CA TYR A 251 -6.70 -33.93 -0.08
C TYR A 251 -7.13 -35.38 0.20
N LEU A 252 -8.37 -35.56 0.69
CA LEU A 252 -8.94 -36.87 1.01
C LEU A 252 -9.16 -37.75 -0.22
N ASN A 253 -9.45 -37.15 -1.38
CA ASN A 253 -9.55 -37.84 -2.66
C ASN A 253 -8.18 -38.23 -3.26
N GLY A 254 -7.08 -37.93 -2.56
CA GLY A 254 -5.73 -38.30 -3.00
C GLY A 254 -5.16 -37.41 -4.09
N VAL A 255 -5.71 -36.22 -4.33
CA VAL A 255 -5.18 -35.28 -5.31
C VAL A 255 -3.81 -34.78 -4.85
N ARG A 256 -2.74 -35.10 -5.58
CA ARG A 256 -1.35 -34.71 -5.27
C ARG A 256 -0.61 -34.38 -6.56
N TYR A 257 0.04 -33.22 -6.59
CA TYR A 257 0.91 -32.79 -7.69
C TYR A 257 2.31 -32.46 -7.17
N PRO A 258 3.37 -32.67 -7.97
CA PRO A 258 4.73 -32.42 -7.52
C PRO A 258 4.99 -30.93 -7.33
N LEU A 259 5.78 -30.56 -6.30
CA LEU A 259 6.20 -29.17 -6.08
C LEU A 259 6.93 -28.58 -7.28
N SER A 260 7.56 -29.41 -8.11
CA SER A 260 8.25 -29.01 -9.33
C SER A 260 7.35 -28.40 -10.41
N LEU A 261 6.02 -28.39 -10.23
CA LEU A 261 5.13 -27.56 -11.04
C LEU A 261 5.40 -26.06 -10.85
N ILE A 262 5.94 -25.68 -9.69
CA ILE A 262 6.38 -24.32 -9.41
C ILE A 262 7.88 -24.26 -9.69
N THR A 263 8.27 -23.40 -10.62
CA THR A 263 9.69 -23.13 -10.93
C THR A 263 10.00 -21.68 -10.60
N ILE A 264 11.04 -21.48 -9.80
CA ILE A 264 11.60 -20.16 -9.51
C ILE A 264 12.74 -19.95 -10.51
N LEU A 265 12.71 -18.83 -11.24
CA LEU A 265 13.66 -18.49 -12.31
C LEU A 265 14.46 -17.23 -11.97
#